data_AF-U2J7G0-F1
#
_entry.id   AF-U2J7G0-F1
#
_cell.length_a   1.000
_cell.length_b   1.000
_cell.length_c   1.000
_cell.angle_alpha   90.00
_cell.angle_beta   90.00
_cell.angle_gamma   90.00
#
_symmetry.space_group_name_H-M   'P 1'
#
loop_
_entity.id
_entity.type
_entity.pdbx_description
1 polymer ?
#
loop_
_entity_poly.entity_id
_entity_poly.type
_entity_poly.pdbx_seq_one_letter_code
_entity_poly.pdbx_strand_id
1 'polypeptide(L)'
;MILMCYLCIRKIKYYLNHINKMDNNNQNQEGQQLQIDLSPEVAKGVYTNFQIISHSSSEFVLDFATLLPGVPKATVTSRVIIAPEHALRLLAALQDNVVRYEKEFGKIDRHEPNQEPRTISPFGPGKVDA
;
A
#
# COMPACT_ATOMS: atom_id res chain seq x y z
N MET A 1 25.76 2.71 1.84
CA MET A 1 24.37 2.23 2.01
C MET A 1 23.31 3.22 1.50
N ILE A 2 23.41 4.52 1.79
CA ILE A 2 22.45 5.55 1.31
C ILE A 2 22.42 5.69 -0.23
N LEU A 3 23.57 5.55 -0.91
CA LEU A 3 23.67 5.62 -2.37
C LEU A 3 22.93 4.46 -3.08
N MET A 4 22.94 3.26 -2.49
CA MET A 4 22.21 2.09 -3.02
C MET A 4 20.69 2.26 -2.89
N CYS A 5 20.22 2.90 -1.82
CA CYS A 5 18.81 3.24 -1.64
C CYS A 5 18.35 4.31 -2.65
N TYR A 6 19.17 5.34 -2.88
CA TYR A 6 18.87 6.41 -3.84
C TYR A 6 18.82 5.91 -5.29
N LEU A 7 19.75 5.01 -5.67
CA LEU A 7 19.75 4.34 -6.97
C LEU A 7 18.51 3.45 -7.15
N CYS A 8 18.08 2.76 -6.10
CA CYS A 8 16.86 1.94 -6.10
C CYS A 8 15.60 2.81 -6.31
N ILE A 9 15.46 3.90 -5.55
CA ILE A 9 14.33 4.84 -5.68
C ILE A 9 14.32 5.52 -7.06
N ARG A 10 15.50 5.89 -7.61
CA ARG A 10 15.61 6.42 -8.99
C ARG A 10 15.19 5.39 -10.03
N LYS A 11 15.60 4.13 -9.88
CA LYS A 11 15.20 3.04 -10.79
C LYS A 11 13.68 2.86 -10.74
N ILE A 12 13.10 2.75 -9.55
CA ILE A 12 11.66 2.63 -9.35
C ILE A 12 10.92 3.79 -10.02
N LYS A 13 11.32 5.04 -9.77
CA LYS A 13 10.71 6.23 -10.38
C LYS A 13 10.84 6.25 -11.91
N TYR A 14 11.97 5.81 -12.45
CA TYR A 14 12.18 5.68 -13.90
C TYR A 14 11.25 4.62 -14.52
N TYR A 15 11.12 3.45 -13.89
CA TYR A 15 10.19 2.41 -14.34
C TYR A 15 8.74 2.91 -14.28
N LEU A 16 8.30 3.52 -13.18
CA LEU A 16 6.97 4.12 -13.05
C LEU A 16 6.68 5.15 -14.16
N ASN A 17 7.64 6.01 -14.50
CA ASN A 17 7.46 6.99 -15.56
C ASN A 17 7.45 6.36 -16.97
N HIS A 18 8.21 5.28 -17.16
CA HIS A 18 8.26 4.55 -18.44
C HIS A 18 6.96 3.77 -18.72
N ILE A 19 6.34 3.19 -17.70
CA ILE A 19 5.04 2.50 -17.83
C ILE A 19 3.90 3.48 -18.15
N ASN A 20 3.83 4.63 -17.47
CA ASN A 20 2.83 5.66 -17.79
C ASN A 20 2.88 6.11 -19.27
N LYS A 21 4.06 6.06 -19.89
CA LYS A 21 4.24 6.41 -21.30
C LYS A 21 3.69 5.35 -22.26
N MET A 22 3.55 4.09 -21.83
CA MET A 22 2.99 3.00 -22.65
C MET A 22 1.46 2.93 -22.59
N ASP A 23 0.85 3.31 -21.45
CA ASP A 23 -0.62 3.35 -21.33
C ASP A 23 -1.26 4.48 -22.15
N ASN A 24 -0.53 5.59 -22.38
CA ASN A 24 -1.01 6.73 -23.17
C ASN A 24 -1.12 6.45 -24.69
N ASN A 25 -0.54 5.35 -25.20
CA ASN A 25 -0.64 4.98 -26.63
C ASN A 25 -1.83 4.04 -26.93
N ASN A 26 -2.61 3.64 -25.92
CA ASN A 26 -3.75 2.74 -26.05
C ASN A 26 -5.11 3.44 -25.81
N GLN A 27 -5.21 4.73 -26.14
CA GLN A 27 -6.47 5.50 -26.02
C GLN A 27 -7.48 5.28 -27.16
N ASN A 28 -7.28 4.28 -28.03
CA ASN A 28 -8.24 3.93 -29.10
C ASN A 28 -8.93 2.58 -28.85
N GLN A 29 -9.49 2.39 -27.66
CA GLN A 29 -10.52 1.36 -27.44
C GLN A 29 -11.77 2.05 -26.90
N GLU A 30 -12.45 2.78 -27.79
CA GLU A 30 -13.81 3.21 -27.58
C GLU A 30 -14.72 1.98 -27.40
N GLY A 31 -15.43 1.93 -26.26
CA GLY A 31 -16.77 1.36 -26.25
C GLY A 31 -16.98 -0.08 -25.75
N GLN A 32 -15.97 -0.81 -25.26
CA GLN A 32 -16.27 -2.04 -24.53
C GLN A 32 -16.51 -1.70 -23.06
N GLN A 33 -17.73 -1.25 -22.76
CA GLN A 33 -18.20 -1.09 -21.39
C GLN A 33 -18.17 -2.47 -20.75
N LEU A 34 -17.11 -2.76 -20.00
CA LEU A 34 -16.92 -4.02 -19.31
C LEU A 34 -18.11 -4.20 -18.36
N GLN A 35 -19.04 -5.09 -18.72
CA GLN A 35 -20.14 -5.43 -17.86
C GLN A 35 -19.60 -6.33 -16.74
N ILE A 36 -19.33 -5.73 -15.59
CA ILE A 36 -18.85 -6.43 -14.41
C ILE A 36 -20.09 -6.98 -13.69
N ASP A 37 -20.24 -8.30 -13.69
CA ASP A 37 -21.23 -8.96 -12.85
C ASP A 37 -20.70 -8.98 -11.41
N LEU A 38 -21.50 -8.50 -10.46
CA LEU A 38 -21.17 -8.41 -9.06
C LEU A 38 -22.19 -9.19 -8.26
N SER A 39 -21.78 -10.36 -7.75
CA SER A 39 -22.67 -11.16 -6.92
C SER A 39 -23.05 -10.39 -5.64
N PRO A 40 -24.28 -10.55 -5.12
CA PRO A 40 -24.72 -9.85 -3.90
C PRO A 40 -23.85 -10.15 -2.67
N GLU A 41 -23.17 -11.31 -2.66
CA GLU A 41 -22.25 -11.68 -1.60
C GLU A 41 -20.96 -10.86 -1.65
N VAL A 42 -20.34 -10.74 -2.84
CA VAL A 42 -19.12 -9.93 -3.03
C VAL A 42 -19.42 -8.43 -2.92
N ALA A 43 -20.62 -8.00 -3.32
CA ALA A 43 -21.07 -6.60 -3.21
C ALA A 43 -21.06 -6.06 -1.77
N LYS A 44 -21.22 -6.94 -0.76
CA LYS A 44 -21.14 -6.54 0.66
C LYS A 44 -19.74 -6.06 1.05
N GLY A 45 -18.72 -6.47 0.31
CA GLY A 45 -17.33 -6.20 0.63
C GLY A 45 -16.83 -6.97 1.85
N VAL A 46 -15.53 -6.91 2.06
CA VAL A 46 -14.85 -7.52 3.20
C VAL A 46 -14.04 -6.42 3.88
N TYR A 47 -14.34 -6.15 5.15
CA TYR A 47 -13.54 -5.22 5.93
C TYR A 47 -12.18 -5.82 6.26
N THR A 48 -11.12 -5.03 6.10
CA THR A 48 -9.75 -5.35 6.53
C THR A 48 -9.02 -4.11 6.99
N ASN A 49 -8.16 -4.26 7.99
CA ASN A 49 -7.33 -3.19 8.54
C ASN A 49 -5.81 -3.44 8.37
N PHE A 50 -5.45 -4.54 7.72
CA PHE A 50 -4.05 -4.91 7.50
C PHE A 50 -3.89 -5.66 6.18
N GLN A 51 -2.80 -5.36 5.47
CA GLN A 51 -2.46 -6.00 4.22
C GLN A 51 -1.02 -6.52 4.26
N ILE A 52 -0.81 -7.73 3.72
CA ILE A 52 0.50 -8.34 3.51
C ILE A 52 0.68 -8.49 2.00
N ILE A 53 1.76 -7.93 1.48
CA ILE A 53 2.08 -8.04 0.05
C ILE A 53 3.36 -8.84 -0.09
N SER A 54 3.29 -9.93 -0.82
CA SER A 54 4.43 -10.77 -1.19
C SER A 54 4.47 -10.94 -2.71
N HIS A 55 5.64 -11.25 -3.27
CA HIS A 55 5.78 -11.39 -4.72
C HIS A 55 6.89 -12.36 -5.09
N SER A 56 6.79 -12.91 -6.30
CA SER A 56 7.80 -13.65 -7.02
C SER A 56 8.03 -13.02 -8.39
N SER A 57 8.86 -13.63 -9.24
CA SER A 57 8.99 -13.21 -10.65
C SER A 57 7.70 -13.42 -11.46
N SER A 58 6.79 -14.27 -10.97
CA SER A 58 5.62 -14.73 -11.72
C SER A 58 4.31 -14.13 -11.21
N GLU A 59 4.24 -13.72 -9.95
CA GLU A 59 2.99 -13.26 -9.34
C GLU A 59 3.21 -12.36 -8.11
N PHE A 60 2.20 -11.54 -7.83
CA PHE A 60 2.03 -10.80 -6.59
C PHE A 60 0.86 -11.42 -5.82
N VAL A 61 1.06 -11.63 -4.52
CA VAL A 61 0.04 -12.13 -3.60
C VAL A 61 -0.27 -11.01 -2.60
N LEU A 62 -1.53 -10.58 -2.58
CA LEU A 62 -2.07 -9.59 -1.68
C LEU A 62 -3.01 -10.29 -0.70
N ASP A 63 -2.58 -10.38 0.55
CA ASP A 63 -3.39 -10.90 1.64
C ASP A 63 -3.99 -9.74 2.43
N PHE A 64 -5.31 -9.68 2.44
CA PHE A 64 -6.06 -8.77 3.28
C PHE A 64 -6.48 -9.50 4.55
N ALA A 65 -6.08 -8.95 5.70
CA ALA A 65 -6.29 -9.55 6.99
C ALA A 65 -6.99 -8.58 7.96
N THR A 66 -7.69 -9.18 8.92
CA THR A 66 -8.26 -8.46 10.05
C THR A 66 -7.49 -8.82 11.31
N LEU A 67 -6.93 -7.79 11.94
CA LEU A 67 -6.32 -7.85 13.26
C LEU A 67 -7.34 -7.34 14.29
N LEU A 68 -7.75 -8.23 15.19
CA LEU A 68 -8.64 -7.89 16.31
C LEU A 68 -7.81 -7.65 17.58
N PRO A 69 -8.16 -6.64 18.40
CA PRO A 69 -7.48 -6.41 19.67
C PRO A 69 -7.67 -7.62 20.60
N GLY A 70 -6.60 -8.04 21.27
CA GLY A 70 -6.63 -9.18 22.19
C GLY A 70 -6.51 -10.57 21.53
N VAL A 71 -6.48 -10.66 20.20
CA VAL A 71 -6.21 -11.91 19.48
C VAL A 71 -4.85 -11.80 18.79
N PRO A 72 -3.85 -12.60 19.18
CA PRO A 72 -2.49 -12.48 18.63
C PRO A 72 -2.35 -13.00 17.19
N LYS A 73 -3.42 -13.56 16.63
CA LYS A 73 -3.44 -14.17 15.30
C LYS A 73 -4.27 -13.33 14.34
N ALA A 74 -3.65 -12.86 13.28
CA ALA A 74 -4.36 -12.26 12.15
C ALA A 74 -5.16 -13.33 11.40
N THR A 75 -6.39 -13.02 11.04
CA THR A 75 -7.19 -13.86 10.14
C THR A 75 -7.17 -13.26 8.75
N VAL A 76 -6.67 -14.01 7.77
CA VAL A 76 -6.75 -13.61 6.35
C VAL A 76 -8.19 -13.77 5.91
N THR A 77 -8.81 -12.67 5.49
CA THR A 77 -10.20 -12.65 5.04
C THR A 77 -10.31 -12.74 3.53
N SER A 78 -9.30 -12.27 2.79
CA SER A 78 -9.23 -12.40 1.34
C SER A 78 -7.78 -12.48 0.86
N ARG A 79 -7.53 -13.31 -0.16
CA ARG A 79 -6.25 -13.42 -0.86
C ARG A 79 -6.48 -13.18 -2.35
N VAL A 80 -5.71 -12.25 -2.90
CA VAL A 80 -5.76 -11.90 -4.32
C VAL A 80 -4.39 -12.15 -4.93
N ILE A 81 -4.34 -12.95 -6.00
CA ILE A 81 -3.12 -13.27 -6.74
C ILE A 81 -3.22 -12.60 -8.10
N ILE A 82 -2.22 -11.79 -8.45
CA ILE A 82 -2.20 -11.03 -9.70
C ILE A 82 -0.84 -11.12 -10.38
N ALA A 83 -0.84 -11.08 -11.71
CA ALA A 83 0.38 -10.99 -12.49
C ALA A 83 1.09 -9.63 -12.27
N PRO A 84 2.43 -9.56 -12.39
CA PRO A 84 3.20 -8.34 -12.12
C PRO A 84 2.73 -7.10 -12.90
N GLU A 85 2.36 -7.26 -14.16
CA GLU A 85 1.84 -6.20 -15.02
C GLU A 85 0.50 -5.65 -14.52
N HIS A 86 -0.35 -6.48 -13.90
CA HIS A 86 -1.61 -6.05 -13.32
C HIS A 86 -1.41 -5.35 -11.98
N ALA A 87 -0.45 -5.81 -11.17
CA ALA A 87 -0.09 -5.16 -9.92
C ALA A 87 0.37 -3.71 -10.14
N LEU A 88 1.11 -3.47 -11.21
CA LEU A 88 1.56 -2.13 -11.54
C LEU A 88 0.42 -1.20 -11.97
N ARG A 89 -0.51 -1.70 -12.79
CA ARG A 89 -1.72 -0.95 -13.16
C ARG A 89 -2.58 -0.64 -11.95
N LEU A 90 -2.73 -1.59 -11.04
CA LEU A 90 -3.41 -1.40 -9.76
C LEU A 90 -2.74 -0.31 -8.92
N LEU A 91 -1.42 -0.31 -8.81
CA LEU A 91 -0.67 0.71 -8.06
C LEU A 91 -0.90 2.11 -8.62
N ALA A 92 -0.79 2.28 -9.94
CA ALA A 92 -1.03 3.57 -10.59
C ALA A 92 -2.46 4.07 -10.35
N ALA A 93 -3.45 3.20 -10.58
CA ALA A 93 -4.86 3.55 -10.35
C ALA A 93 -5.13 3.90 -8.88
N LEU A 94 -4.54 3.15 -7.94
CA LEU A 94 -4.71 3.40 -6.52
C LEU A 94 -4.08 4.73 -6.10
N GLN A 95 -2.88 5.05 -6.59
CA GLN A 95 -2.23 6.34 -6.33
C GLN A 95 -3.07 7.51 -6.81
N ASP A 96 -3.60 7.44 -8.03
CA ASP A 96 -4.46 8.48 -8.58
C ASP A 96 -5.75 8.66 -7.77
N ASN A 97 -6.37 7.56 -7.34
CA ASN A 97 -7.56 7.61 -6.50
C ASN A 97 -7.28 8.18 -5.11
N VAL A 98 -6.14 7.85 -4.49
CA VAL A 98 -5.73 8.44 -3.21
C VAL A 98 -5.54 9.96 -3.34
N VAL A 99 -4.88 10.43 -4.41
CA VAL A 99 -4.69 11.87 -4.66
C VAL A 99 -6.04 12.58 -4.84
N ARG A 100 -7.00 11.95 -5.50
CA ARG A 100 -8.36 12.50 -5.65
C ARG A 100 -9.09 12.54 -4.32
N TYR A 101 -9.04 11.45 -3.55
CA TYR A 101 -9.62 11.37 -2.22
C TYR A 101 -9.06 12.47 -1.31
N GLU A 102 -7.74 12.67 -1.28
CA GLU A 102 -7.13 13.69 -0.41
C GLU A 102 -7.50 15.13 -0.79
N LYS A 103 -7.78 15.39 -2.07
CA LYS A 103 -8.28 16.69 -2.53
C LYS A 103 -9.70 16.97 -2.07
N GLU A 104 -10.53 15.93 -1.93
CA GLU A 104 -11.94 16.04 -1.59
C GLU A 104 -12.18 15.96 -0.07
N PHE A 105 -11.53 15.02 0.60
CA PHE A 105 -11.75 14.70 2.02
C PHE A 105 -10.63 15.17 2.94
N GLY A 106 -9.52 15.68 2.39
CA GLY A 106 -8.34 16.08 3.15
C GLY A 106 -7.28 14.98 3.25
N LYS A 107 -6.12 15.33 3.78
CA LYS A 107 -4.95 14.43 3.83
C LYS A 107 -5.20 13.23 4.72
N ILE A 108 -4.69 12.07 4.29
CA ILE A 108 -4.70 10.87 5.12
C ILE A 108 -3.62 11.05 6.19
N ASP A 109 -4.02 10.99 7.46
CA ASP A 109 -3.08 11.06 8.57
C ASP A 109 -2.17 9.82 8.56
N ARG A 110 -0.93 10.05 8.15
CA ARG A 110 0.12 9.04 8.25
C ARG A 110 0.60 9.02 9.69
N HIS A 111 -0.12 8.31 10.55
CA HIS A 111 0.43 7.87 11.82
C HIS A 111 1.58 6.90 11.53
N GLU A 112 2.74 7.42 11.14
CA GLU A 112 4.00 6.72 11.31
C GLU A 112 4.03 6.35 12.80
N PRO A 113 4.10 5.07 13.19
CA PRO A 113 4.36 4.72 14.57
C PRO A 113 5.70 5.35 14.91
N ASN A 114 5.65 6.51 15.57
CA ASN A 114 6.81 7.23 16.03
C ASN A 114 7.54 6.25 16.95
N GLN A 115 8.57 5.59 16.42
CA GLN A 115 9.54 4.86 17.21
C GLN A 115 10.38 5.91 17.94
N GLU A 116 9.75 6.69 18.83
CA GLU A 116 10.52 7.39 19.83
C GLU A 116 11.18 6.29 20.67
N PRO A 117 12.52 6.31 20.80
CA PRO A 117 13.17 5.47 21.78
C PRO A 117 12.59 5.85 23.13
N ARG A 118 11.73 4.99 23.68
CA ARG A 118 11.33 5.10 25.08
C ARG A 118 12.54 4.71 25.91
N THR A 119 13.52 5.61 26.00
CA THR A 119 14.57 5.53 27.00
C THR A 119 13.92 5.93 28.33
N ILE A 120 13.29 4.96 28.98
CA ILE A 120 12.84 5.08 30.36
C ILE A 120 14.08 4.85 31.22
N SER A 121 14.95 5.86 31.35
CA SER A 121 15.99 5.82 32.36
C SER A 121 15.32 6.02 33.73
N PRO A 122 15.45 5.09 34.69
CA PRO A 122 14.75 5.17 35.98
C PRO A 122 15.39 6.16 36.97
N PHE A 123 16.49 6.82 36.59
CA PHE A 123 17.19 7.77 37.43
C PHE A 123 17.26 9.13 36.73
N GLY A 124 16.57 10.13 37.29
CA GLY A 124 16.69 11.53 36.87
C GLY A 124 18.11 12.07 37.14
N PRO A 125 18.45 13.27 36.63
CA PRO A 125 19.78 13.84 36.82
C PRO A 125 19.97 14.09 38.32
N GLY A 126 20.86 13.31 38.94
CA GLY A 126 21.31 13.56 40.30
C GLY A 126 21.96 14.93 40.35
N LYS A 127 21.39 15.85 41.11
CA LYS A 127 22.11 17.05 41.55
C LYS A 127 23.32 16.56 42.34
N VAL A 128 24.51 16.83 41.80
CA VAL A 128 25.75 16.76 42.55
C VAL A 128 25.85 18.05 43.36
N ASP A 129 25.42 17.98 44.62
CA ASP A 129 25.69 19.03 45.57
C ASP A 129 26.97 18.64 46.34
N ALA A 130 27.92 19.59 46.37
CA ALA A 130 29.26 19.62 46.99
C ALA A 130 30.46 19.26 46.09
#